data_AF-A0A7X8ULG3-F1
#
_entry.id   AF-A0A7X8ULG3-F1
#
_cell.length_a   1.000
_cell.length_b   1.000
_cell.length_c   1.000
_cell.angle_alpha   90.00
_cell.angle_beta   90.00
_cell.angle_gamma   90.00
#
_symmetry.space_group_name_H-M   'P 1'
#
loop_
_entity.id
_entity.type
_entity.pdbx_description
1 polymer ?
#
loop_
_entity_poly.entity_id
_entity_poly.type
_entity_poly.pdbx_seq_one_letter_code
_entity_poly.pdbx_strand_id
1 'polypeptide(L)'
;MRASGIASSLEHDYLRVLYELAGKEAKHAVSYGDVRTELGRPADEVDEACDFWADRGMVEWTTMGHVALTHMGLRRARRLAGRGWSRPPF
;
A
#
# COMPACT_ATOMS: atom_id res chain seq x y z
N MET A 1 14.06 -14.60 -3.27
CA MET A 1 12.62 -14.75 -2.92
C MET A 1 12.48 -15.18 -1.47
N ARG A 2 12.25 -14.24 -0.55
CA ARG A 2 11.70 -14.57 0.78
C ARG A 2 10.22 -14.28 0.73
N ALA A 3 9.43 -15.31 0.43
CA ALA A 3 7.98 -15.27 0.60
C ALA A 3 7.66 -15.40 2.10
N SER A 4 7.85 -14.32 2.86
CA SER A 4 7.06 -14.18 4.08
C SER A 4 5.64 -13.85 3.62
N GLY A 5 4.68 -14.74 3.86
CA GLY A 5 3.26 -14.49 3.57
C GLY A 5 2.67 -13.32 4.36
N ILE A 6 3.44 -12.77 5.31
CA ILE A 6 3.04 -11.72 6.24
C ILE A 6 3.71 -10.41 5.80
N ALA A 7 2.90 -9.35 5.65
CA ALA A 7 3.37 -7.98 5.43
C ALA A 7 4.28 -7.52 6.58
N SER A 8 5.46 -7.00 6.27
CA SER A 8 6.35 -6.38 7.26
C SER A 8 5.80 -5.03 7.71
N SER A 9 6.55 -4.31 8.55
CA SER A 9 6.19 -2.95 8.95
C SER A 9 6.10 -2.01 7.73
N LEU A 10 7.00 -2.17 6.75
CA LEU A 10 7.04 -1.28 5.60
C LEU A 10 5.83 -1.45 4.70
N GLU A 11 5.40 -2.68 4.40
CA GLU A 11 4.21 -2.90 3.58
C GLU A 11 2.94 -2.43 4.31
N HIS A 12 2.88 -2.54 5.64
CA HIS A 12 1.79 -1.93 6.40
C HIS A 12 1.80 -0.40 6.28
N ASP A 13 2.97 0.22 6.43
CA ASP A 13 3.11 1.67 6.28
C ASP A 13 2.79 2.13 4.87
N TYR A 14 3.22 1.40 3.85
CA TYR A 14 2.90 1.66 2.45
C TYR A 14 1.38 1.68 2.23
N LEU A 15 0.69 0.62 2.67
CA LEU A 15 -0.75 0.51 2.50
C LEU A 15 -1.51 1.60 3.27
N ARG A 16 -0.98 2.02 4.43
CA ARG A 16 -1.50 3.13 5.23
C ARG A 16 -1.35 4.47 4.53
N VAL A 17 -0.14 4.80 4.08
CA VAL A 17 0.15 6.05 3.38
C VAL A 17 -0.70 6.15 2.12
N LEU A 18 -0.74 5.10 1.30
CA LEU A 18 -1.54 5.10 0.09
C LEU A 18 -3.04 5.24 0.39
N TYR A 19 -3.54 4.62 1.46
CA TYR A 19 -4.93 4.74 1.88
C TYR A 19 -5.34 6.16 2.30
N GLU A 20 -4.46 6.87 3.03
CA GLU A 20 -4.74 8.25 3.43
C GLU A 20 -4.59 9.21 2.24
N LEU A 21 -3.54 9.06 1.41
CA LEU A 21 -3.34 9.88 0.20
C LEU A 21 -4.48 9.69 -0.82
N ALA A 22 -5.01 8.47 -0.95
CA ALA A 22 -6.14 8.17 -1.82
C ALA A 22 -7.49 8.67 -1.27
N GLY A 23 -7.51 9.41 -0.15
CA GLY A 23 -8.75 9.90 0.44
C GLY A 23 -9.71 8.79 0.90
N LYS A 24 -9.19 7.58 1.19
CA LYS A 24 -9.98 6.40 1.58
C LYS A 24 -10.93 5.91 0.48
N GLU A 25 -10.56 6.17 -0.77
CA GLU A 25 -11.27 5.76 -1.98
C GLU A 25 -10.47 4.72 -2.78
N ALA A 26 -11.18 3.88 -3.53
CA ALA A 26 -10.56 2.93 -4.45
C ALA A 26 -10.43 3.59 -5.82
N LYS A 27 -9.43 3.17 -6.60
CA LYS A 27 -9.15 3.68 -7.96
C LYS A 27 -8.82 5.18 -8.03
N HIS A 28 -8.64 5.84 -6.89
CA HIS A 28 -8.09 7.19 -6.83
C HIS A 28 -6.59 7.10 -7.17
N ALA A 29 -6.18 7.73 -8.26
CA ALA A 29 -4.79 7.73 -8.70
C ALA A 29 -3.96 8.64 -7.80
N VAL A 30 -2.93 8.07 -7.18
CA VAL A 30 -2.00 8.77 -6.30
C VAL A 30 -0.62 8.78 -6.95
N SER A 31 0.04 9.94 -6.93
CA SER A 31 1.42 10.08 -7.38
C SER A 31 2.32 9.14 -6.58
N TYR A 32 3.07 8.28 -7.28
CA TYR A 32 4.01 7.38 -6.63
C TYR A 32 5.16 8.14 -5.94
N GLY A 33 5.50 9.33 -6.46
CA GLY A 33 6.45 10.23 -5.82
C GLY A 33 5.99 10.72 -4.46
N ASP A 34 4.68 10.96 -4.29
CA ASP A 34 4.10 11.43 -3.03
C ASP A 34 4.12 10.30 -2.00
N VAL A 35 3.77 9.07 -2.42
CA VAL A 35 3.88 7.87 -1.58
C VAL A 35 5.32 7.68 -1.07
N ARG A 36 6.32 7.81 -1.96
CA ARG A 36 7.73 7.71 -1.58
C ARG A 36 8.16 8.81 -0.61
N THR A 37 7.69 10.03 -0.83
CA THR A 37 8.00 11.19 0.01
C THR A 37 7.45 11.00 1.42
N GLU A 38 6.19 10.58 1.54
CA GLU A 38 5.53 10.33 2.83
C GLU A 38 6.15 9.16 3.60
N LEU A 39 6.62 8.12 2.90
CA LEU A 39 7.29 6.99 3.55
C LEU A 39 8.70 7.35 4.05
N GLY A 40 9.39 8.28 3.38
CA GLY A 40 10.75 8.70 3.76
C GLY A 40 11.77 7.56 3.74
N ARG A 41 11.54 6.53 2.92
CA ARG A 41 12.36 5.32 2.80
C ARG A 41 13.16 5.29 1.49
N PRO A 42 14.22 4.46 1.41
CA PRO A 42 14.92 4.19 0.17
C PRO A 42 13.99 3.74 -0.96
N ALA A 43 14.34 4.10 -2.19
CA ALA A 43 13.50 3.86 -3.37
C ALA A 43 13.17 2.38 -3.57
N ASP A 44 14.20 1.56 -3.49
CA ASP A 44 14.18 0.11 -3.62
C ASP A 44 13.27 -0.56 -2.60
N GLU A 45 13.33 -0.12 -1.33
CA GLU A 45 12.43 -0.63 -0.29
C GLU A 45 10.96 -0.30 -0.57
N VAL A 46 10.67 0.92 -1.05
CA VAL A 46 9.29 1.32 -1.39
C VAL A 46 8.78 0.59 -2.62
N ASP A 47 9.66 0.35 -3.60
CA ASP A 47 9.36 -0.44 -4.80
C ASP A 47 9.02 -1.88 -4.42
N GLU A 48 9.81 -2.52 -3.55
CA GLU A 48 9.51 -3.86 -3.04
C GLU A 48 8.16 -3.93 -2.29
N ALA A 49 7.84 -2.90 -1.49
CA ALA A 49 6.56 -2.82 -0.80
C ALA A 49 5.37 -2.60 -1.74
N CYS A 50 5.58 -1.81 -2.81
CA CYS A 50 4.60 -1.63 -3.88
C CYS A 50 4.32 -2.97 -4.58
N ASP A 51 5.37 -3.65 -5.02
CA ASP A 51 5.28 -4.94 -5.70
C ASP A 51 4.61 -6.00 -4.82
N PHE A 52 4.93 -6.03 -3.53
CA PHE A 52 4.27 -6.93 -2.57
C PHE A 52 2.75 -6.79 -2.58
N TRP A 53 2.23 -5.56 -2.65
CA TRP A 53 0.79 -5.32 -2.69
C TRP A 53 0.18 -5.46 -4.08
N ALA A 54 0.94 -5.14 -5.13
CA ALA A 54 0.55 -5.32 -6.52
C ALA A 54 0.36 -6.81 -6.85
N ASP A 55 1.31 -7.66 -6.47
CA ASP A 55 1.24 -9.12 -6.63
C ASP A 55 0.02 -9.74 -5.93
N ARG A 56 -0.49 -9.07 -4.89
CA ARG A 56 -1.68 -9.48 -4.13
C ARG A 56 -2.97 -8.83 -4.63
N GLY A 57 -2.92 -8.05 -5.70
CA GLY A 57 -4.05 -7.33 -6.30
C GLY A 57 -4.64 -6.26 -5.38
N MET A 58 -3.87 -5.75 -4.41
CA MET A 58 -4.32 -4.71 -3.48
C MET A 58 -4.02 -3.31 -4.03
N VAL A 59 -2.95 -3.20 -4.82
CA VAL A 59 -2.51 -1.97 -5.47
C VAL A 59 -2.40 -2.24 -6.97
N GLU A 60 -2.70 -1.24 -7.79
CA GLU A 60 -2.52 -1.30 -9.23
C GLU A 60 -1.82 -0.04 -9.74
N TRP A 61 -0.98 -0.19 -10.76
CA TRP A 61 -0.45 0.93 -11.54
C TRP A 61 -1.53 1.38 -12.51
N THR A 62 -1.90 2.67 -12.46
CA THR A 62 -3.01 3.20 -13.27
C THR A 62 -2.50 3.88 -14.54
N THR A 63 -1.76 4.96 -14.36
CA THR A 63 -1.07 5.72 -15.39
C THR A 63 0.40 5.85 -15.01
N MET A 64 1.24 6.34 -15.94
CA MET A 64 2.67 6.44 -15.72
C MET A 64 2.97 7.22 -14.42
N GLY A 65 3.66 6.58 -13.49
CA GLY A 65 4.04 7.16 -12.19
C GLY A 65 2.92 7.26 -11.15
N HIS A 66 1.76 6.64 -11.37
CA HIS A 66 0.64 6.66 -10.43
C HIS A 66 0.20 5.25 -10.01
N VAL A 67 -0.15 5.14 -8.74
CA VAL A 67 -0.68 3.92 -8.11
C VAL A 67 -2.04 4.18 -7.51
N ALA A 68 -2.88 3.16 -7.43
CA ALA A 68 -4.18 3.25 -6.78
C ALA A 68 -4.48 2.00 -5.95
N LEU A 69 -5.31 2.18 -4.91
CA LEU A 69 -5.92 1.04 -4.23
C LEU A 69 -6.96 0.39 -5.13
N THR A 70 -6.88 -0.92 -5.28
CA THR A 70 -8.01 -1.68 -5.81
C THR A 70 -9.16 -1.69 -4.79
N HIS A 71 -10.35 -2.14 -5.19
CA HIS A 71 -11.44 -2.36 -4.24
C HIS A 71 -11.07 -3.35 -3.12
N MET A 72 -10.21 -4.33 -3.42
CA MET A 72 -9.71 -5.28 -2.43
C MET A 72 -8.72 -4.61 -1.48
N GLY A 73 -7.77 -3.82 -2.03
CA GLY A 73 -6.83 -3.03 -1.25
C GLY A 73 -7.53 -2.10 -0.28
N LEU A 74 -8.55 -1.37 -0.75
CA LEU A 74 -9.34 -0.49 0.08
C LEU A 74 -10.05 -1.23 1.23
N ARG A 75 -10.69 -2.37 0.95
CA ARG A 75 -11.35 -3.18 1.99
C ARG A 75 -10.34 -3.66 3.03
N ARG A 76 -9.14 -4.04 2.61
CA ARG A 76 -8.06 -4.43 3.52
C ARG A 76 -7.60 -3.25 4.37
N ALA A 77 -7.29 -2.11 3.75
CA ALA A 77 -6.86 -0.89 4.45
C ALA A 77 -7.91 -0.41 5.46
N ARG A 78 -9.20 -0.41 5.10
CA ARG A 78 -10.31 -0.08 6.02
C ARG A 78 -10.35 -1.00 7.25
N ARG A 79 -10.14 -2.32 7.05
CA ARG A 79 -10.09 -3.26 8.18
C ARG A 79 -8.90 -3.01 9.10
N LEU A 80 -7.74 -2.65 8.53
CA LEU A 80 -6.55 -2.31 9.30
C LEU A 80 -6.76 -0.98 10.05
N ALA A 81 -7.27 0.05 9.39
CA ALA A 81 -7.60 1.34 10.00
C ALA A 81 -8.60 1.18 11.18
N GLY A 82 -9.65 0.36 11.02
CA GLY A 82 -10.60 0.06 12.09
C GLY A 82 -10.00 -0.70 13.28
N ARG A 83 -8.83 -1.32 13.11
CA ARG A 83 -8.05 -2.01 14.16
C ARG A 83 -6.85 -1.18 14.64
N GLY A 84 -6.74 0.09 14.24
CA GLY A 84 -5.62 0.96 14.59
C GLY A 84 -4.30 0.58 13.91
N TRP A 85 -4.36 -0.05 12.73
CA TRP A 85 -3.20 -0.63 12.02
C TRP A 85 -2.46 -1.73 12.80
N SER A 86 -3.03 -2.20 13.91
CA SER A 86 -2.48 -3.23 14.78
C SER A 86 -2.63 -4.63 14.17
N ARG A 87 -1.58 -5.10 13.48
CA ARG A 87 -1.30 -6.49 13.03
C ARG A 87 -2.34 -7.18 12.12
N PRO A 88 -1.88 -8.05 11.20
CA PRO A 88 -2.77 -8.97 10.49
C PRO A 88 -3.33 -10.01 11.49
N PRO A 89 -4.60 -10.45 11.33
CA PRO A 89 -5.08 -11.62 12.06
C PRO A 89 -4.32 -12.84 11.54
N PHE A 90 -3.49 -13.42 12.41
CA PHE A 90 -2.96 -14.78 12.41
C PHE A 90 -2.26 -15.26 11.12
#